data_AF-A0AAU8EP56-F1
#
_entry.id   AF-A0AAU8EP56-F1
#
_cell.length_a   1.000
_cell.length_b   1.000
_cell.length_c   1.000
_cell.angle_alpha   90.00
_cell.angle_beta   90.00
_cell.angle_gamma   90.00
#
_symmetry.space_group_name_H-M   'P 1'
#
loop_
_entity.id
_entity.type
_entity.pdbx_description
1 polymer ?
#
loop_
_entity_poly.entity_id
_entity_poly.type
_entity_poly.pdbx_seq_one_letter_code
_entity_poly.pdbx_strand_id
1 'polypeptide(L)' 'MSAGAGLGGLLHPVAQALRGLAKYLQGVMGADAYRKYLEHHAAAGHGTPPMDERAFWRDRTDRQDTNPQGRCC' A
#
# COMPACT_ATOMS: atom_id res chain seq x y z
N MET A 1 -42.14 -18.83 0.69
CA MET A 1 -41.56 -17.62 1.29
C MET A 1 -40.42 -17.15 0.38
N SER A 2 -40.73 -16.33 -0.62
CA SER A 2 -39.74 -15.79 -1.55
C SER A 2 -39.46 -14.35 -1.14
N ALA A 3 -38.34 -14.11 -0.46
CA ALA A 3 -37.85 -12.76 -0.16
C ALA A 3 -36.77 -12.41 -1.18
N GLY A 4 -36.99 -11.31 -1.90
CA GLY A 4 -36.17 -10.87 -3.02
C GLY A 4 -34.73 -10.61 -2.61
N ALA A 5 -33.81 -11.21 -3.36
CA ALA A 5 -32.46 -10.69 -3.50
C ALA A 5 -32.54 -9.34 -4.22
N GLY A 6 -32.75 -8.27 -3.46
CA GLY A 6 -32.61 -6.91 -3.97
C GLY A 6 -31.17 -6.69 -4.44
N LEU A 7 -30.99 -5.75 -5.37
CA LEU A 7 -29.70 -5.33 -5.93
C LEU A 7 -28.60 -5.14 -4.85
N GLY A 8 -28.97 -4.82 -3.61
CA GLY A 8 -28.07 -4.76 -2.45
C GLY A 8 -27.30 -6.05 -2.13
N GLY A 9 -27.82 -7.25 -2.43
CA GLY A 9 -27.14 -8.52 -2.13
C GLY A 9 -25.91 -8.79 -3.00
N LEU A 10 -25.93 -8.35 -4.26
CA LEU A 10 -24.84 -8.49 -5.23
C LEU A 10 -23.80 -7.36 -5.14
N LEU A 11 -24.18 -6.20 -4.63
CA LEU A 11 -23.26 -5.06 -4.45
C LEU A 11 -22.20 -5.32 -3.38
N HIS A 12 -22.51 -6.09 -2.34
CA HIS A 12 -21.57 -6.44 -1.28
C HIS A 12 -20.37 -7.29 -1.78
N PRO A 13 -20.55 -8.43 -2.47
CA PRO A 13 -19.42 -9.21 -2.96
C PRO A 13 -18.59 -8.47 -4.01
N VAL A 14 -19.23 -7.67 -4.88
CA VAL A 14 -18.52 -6.83 -5.85
C VAL A 14 -17.67 -5.76 -5.15
N ALA A 15 -18.21 -5.07 -4.14
CA ALA A 15 -17.45 -4.10 -3.36
C ALA A 15 -16.26 -4.73 -2.63
N GLN A 16 -16.41 -5.96 -2.10
CA GLN A 16 -15.32 -6.69 -1.47
C GLN A 16 -14.23 -7.08 -2.49
N ALA A 17 -14.62 -7.54 -3.67
CA ALA A 17 -13.69 -7.88 -4.74
C ALA A 17 -12.89 -6.65 -5.22
N LEU A 18 -13.56 -5.50 -5.41
CA LEU A 18 -12.91 -4.25 -5.79
C LEU A 18 -11.93 -3.76 -4.73
N ARG A 19 -12.26 -3.87 -3.43
CA ARG A 19 -11.32 -3.54 -2.34
C ARG A 19 -10.10 -4.47 -2.35
N GLY A 20 -10.31 -5.77 -2.60
CA GLY A 20 -9.23 -6.75 -2.74
C GLY A 20 -8.30 -6.40 -3.91
N LEU A 21 -8.86 -6.08 -5.07
CA LEU A 21 -8.10 -5.63 -6.24
C LEU A 21 -7.36 -4.32 -5.97
N ALA A 22 -8.00 -3.35 -5.33
CA ALA A 22 -7.36 -2.08 -4.95
C ALA A 22 -6.19 -2.30 -3.98
N LYS A 23 -6.33 -3.20 -3.00
CA LYS A 23 -5.25 -3.60 -2.08
C LYS A 23 -4.11 -4.29 -2.82
N TYR A 24 -4.43 -5.18 -3.76
CA TYR A 24 -3.45 -5.86 -4.61
C TYR A 24 -2.69 -4.87 -5.48
N LEU A 25 -3.38 -3.99 -6.20
CA LEU A 25 -2.78 -2.95 -7.02
C LEU A 25 -1.95 -1.97 -6.19
N GLN A 26 -2.40 -1.60 -4.98
CA GLN A 26 -1.58 -0.79 -4.05
C GLN A 26 -0.30 -1.52 -3.64
N GLY A 27 -0.37 -2.83 -3.42
CA GLY A 27 0.81 -3.67 -3.15
C GLY A 27 1.78 -3.74 -4.32
N VAL A 28 1.27 -3.93 -5.54
CA VAL A 28 2.06 -4.04 -6.78
C VAL A 28 2.69 -2.70 -7.18
N MET A 29 1.93 -1.61 -7.12
CA MET A 29 2.42 -0.25 -7.42
C MET A 29 3.31 0.30 -6.30
N GLY A 30 3.43 -0.41 -5.18
CA GLY A 30 4.20 0.03 -4.02
C GLY A 30 3.55 1.19 -3.26
N ALA A 31 2.28 1.54 -3.53
CA ALA A 31 1.54 2.55 -2.80
C ALA A 31 1.38 2.20 -1.30
N ASP A 32 1.58 0.93 -0.93
CA ASP A 32 1.60 0.48 0.46
C ASP A 32 2.99 0.54 1.14
N ALA A 33 4.00 1.07 0.45
CA ALA A 33 5.37 1.16 0.95
C ALA A 33 5.49 2.02 2.23
N TYR A 34 4.77 3.13 2.32
CA TYR A 34 4.79 3.99 3.50
C TYR A 34 4.18 3.27 4.73
N ARG A 35 3.09 2.54 4.53
CA ARG A 35 2.49 1.71 5.58
C ARG A 35 3.47 0.64 6.08
N LYS A 36 4.14 -0.07 5.18
CA LYS A 36 5.19 -1.04 5.53
C LYS A 36 6.36 -0.38 6.29
N TYR A 37 6.73 0.84 5.92
CA TYR A 37 7.73 1.62 6.65
C TYR A 37 7.29 1.91 8.09
N LEU A 38 6.05 2.34 8.30
CA LEU A 38 5.52 2.56 9.66
C LEU A 38 5.44 1.27 10.48
N GLU A 39 4.97 0.18 9.88
CA GLU A 39 4.94 -1.15 10.53
C GLU A 39 6.36 -1.58 10.94
N HIS A 40 7.35 -1.40 10.06
CA HIS A 40 8.75 -1.69 10.35
C HIS A 40 9.32 -0.76 11.44
N HIS A 41 9.03 0.54 11.37
CA HIS A 41 9.48 1.52 12.35
C HIS A 41 8.91 1.23 13.74
N ALA A 42 7.62 0.87 13.82
CA ALA A 42 6.97 0.46 15.06
C ALA A 42 7.57 -0.84 15.61
N ALA A 43 7.82 -1.84 14.76
CA ALA A 43 8.44 -3.10 15.15
C ALA A 43 9.90 -2.95 15.60
N ALA A 44 10.65 -2.04 14.98
CA ALA A 44 12.04 -1.75 15.33
C ALA A 44 12.19 -0.99 16.65
N GLY A 45 11.10 -0.44 17.20
CA GLY A 45 11.11 0.23 18.51
C GLY A 45 11.96 1.50 18.55
N HIS A 46 12.15 2.18 17.42
CA HIS A 46 12.90 3.43 17.39
C HIS A 46 12.20 4.51 18.21
N GLY A 47 12.92 5.14 19.14
CA GLY A 47 12.42 6.26 19.95
C GLY A 47 12.34 7.59 19.20
N THR A 48 12.76 7.62 17.93
CA THR A 48 12.60 8.77 17.04
C THR A 48 11.24 8.73 16.35
N PRO A 49 10.61 9.88 16.08
CA PRO A 49 9.38 9.90 15.29
C PRO A 49 9.64 9.38 13.86
N PRO A 50 8.71 8.63 13.25
CA PRO A 50 8.81 8.22 11.86
C PRO A 50 8.81 9.44 10.93
N MET A 51 9.40 9.29 9.75
CA MET A 51 9.38 10.30 8.71
C MET A 51 7.96 10.55 8.19
N ASP A 52 7.67 11.79 7.81
CA ASP A 52 6.46 12.13 7.09
C ASP A 52 6.41 11.43 5.73
N GLU A 53 5.20 11.13 5.25
CA GLU A 53 4.96 10.41 3.99
C GLU A 53 5.68 11.04 2.79
N ARG A 54 5.60 12.36 2.65
CA ARG A 54 6.28 13.09 1.56
C ARG A 54 7.80 12.94 1.64
N ALA A 55 8.37 13.00 2.85
CA ALA A 55 9.80 12.85 3.06
C ALA A 55 10.25 11.42 2.74
N PHE A 56 9.46 10.42 3.13
CA PHE A 56 9.69 9.01 2.79
C PHE A 56 9.73 8.80 1.27
N TRP A 57 8.76 9.36 0.53
CA TRP A 57 8.73 9.22 -0.92
C TRP A 57 9.90 9.91 -1.61
N ARG A 58 10.27 11.12 -1.18
CA ARG A 58 11.45 11.83 -1.69
C ARG A 58 12.72 11.01 -1.46
N ASP A 59 12.97 10.60 -0.22
CA ASP A 59 14.15 9.80 0.16
C ASP A 59 14.21 8.46 -0.58
N ARG A 60 13.06 7.82 -0.83
CA ARG A 60 12.97 6.62 -1.66
C ARG A 60 13.40 6.88 -3.11
N THR A 61 12.91 7.95 -3.73
CA THR A 61 13.31 8.36 -5.08
C THR A 61 14.79 8.73 -5.14
N ASP A 62 15.27 9.53 -4.18
CA ASP A 62 16.68 9.95 -4.10
C ASP A 62 17.62 8.73 -4.01
N ARG A 63 17.25 7.70 -3.24
CA ARG A 63 18.01 6.45 -3.16
C ARG A 63 18.00 5.68 -4.49
N GLN A 64 16.89 5.67 -5.23
CA GLN A 64 16.82 5.02 -6.53
C GLN A 64 17.64 5.77 -7.59
N ASP A 65 17.62 7.09 -7.55
CA ASP A 65 18.41 7.94 -8.45
C ASP A 65 19.91 7.84 -8.15
N THR A 66 20.29 7.83 -6.88
CA THR A 66 21.69 7.79 -6.43
C THR A 66 22.30 6.39 -6.51
N ASN A 67 21.47 5.34 -6.39
CA ASN A 67 21.91 3.95 -6.47
C ASN A 67 21.08 3.20 -7.54
N PRO A 68 21.38 3.42 -8.84
CA PRO A 68 20.73 2.70 -9.92
C PRO A 68 21.25 1.25 -9.93
N GLN A 69 20.75 0.44 -8.99
CA GLN A 69 20.96 -1.01 -8.92
C GLN A 69 20.40 -1.62 -10.21
N GLY A 70 21.25 -1.82 -11.22
CA GLY A 70 20.84 -2.30 -12.54
C GLY A 70 21.47 -1.62 -13.76
N ARG A 71 22.47 -0.74 -13.59
CA ARG A 71 23.39 -0.48 -14.69
C ARG A 71 24.39 -1.63 -14.77
N CYS A 72 23.97 -2.72 -15.42
CA CYS A 72 24.91 -3.73 -15.93
C CYS A 72 25.85 -3.00 -16.90
N CYS A 73 27.03 -2.67 -16.42
CA CYS A 73 28.23 -2.72 -17.24
C CYS A 73 28.63 -4.19 -17.40
#